data_AF-A0A512C8Z9-F1
#
_entry.id   AF-A0A512C8Z9-F1
#
_cell.length_a   1.000
_cell.length_b   1.000
_cell.length_c   1.000
_cell.angle_alpha   90.00
_cell.angle_beta   90.00
_cell.angle_gamma   90.00
#
_symmetry.space_group_name_H-M   'P 1'
#
loop_
_entity.id
_entity.type
_entity.pdbx_description
1 polymer ?
#
loop_
_entity_poly.entity_id
_entity_poly.type
_entity_poly.pdbx_seq_one_letter_code
_entity_poly.pdbx_strand_id
1 'polypeptide(L)'
;MSKLKGENKIIEDKKINVLIHFQNVQYQELFYRRKFEFHIFLWTAIIFIVLSNSILIETTKNVLWKDFGFCGKLLMSGLIFFISIFSIKWQNKEREYSHRTCKVIAKISNGLKAFDKNYYIKGDTLFPKKWKYWGNDDLYILSRYFKANFVTVTWILGLITILILWL
;
A
#
# COMPACT_ATOMS: atom_id res chain seq x y z
N MET A 1 42.94 -26.85 17.34
CA MET A 1 42.54 -25.43 17.21
C MET A 1 41.94 -25.05 15.85
N SER A 2 42.21 -25.78 14.75
CA SER A 2 41.62 -25.49 13.42
C SER A 2 40.17 -25.97 13.25
N LYS A 3 39.76 -27.08 13.87
CA LYS A 3 38.37 -27.60 13.82
C LYS A 3 37.33 -26.63 14.40
N LEU A 4 37.64 -26.00 15.54
CA LEU A 4 36.77 -24.99 16.18
C LEU A 4 36.58 -23.72 15.32
N LYS A 5 37.57 -23.36 14.49
CA LYS A 5 37.45 -22.25 13.54
C LYS A 5 36.54 -22.59 12.35
N GLY A 6 36.53 -23.85 11.91
CA GLY A 6 35.64 -24.33 10.86
C GLY A 6 34.18 -24.42 11.31
N GLU A 7 33.93 -24.94 12.52
CA GLU A 7 32.58 -25.04 13.08
C GLU A 7 31.95 -23.67 13.35
N ASN A 8 32.71 -22.72 13.90
CA ASN A 8 32.21 -21.35 14.10
C ASN A 8 31.86 -20.66 12.77
N LYS A 9 32.65 -20.88 11.72
CA LYS A 9 32.36 -20.34 10.38
C LYS A 9 31.09 -20.95 9.79
N ILE A 10 30.88 -22.25 9.95
CA ILE A 10 29.65 -22.94 9.50
C ILE A 10 28.42 -22.44 10.28
N ILE A 11 28.55 -22.14 11.57
CA ILE A 11 27.47 -21.59 12.40
C ILE A 11 27.17 -20.14 12.00
N GLU A 12 28.17 -19.32 11.70
CA GLU A 12 28.00 -17.96 11.16
C GLU A 12 27.31 -17.98 9.80
N ASP A 13 27.76 -18.83 8.87
CA ASP A 13 27.16 -18.97 7.54
C ASP A 13 25.69 -19.42 7.62
N LYS A 14 25.35 -20.33 8.56
CA LYS A 14 23.96 -20.71 8.82
C LYS A 14 23.12 -19.55 9.36
N LYS A 15 23.65 -18.76 10.30
CA LYS A 15 22.94 -17.59 10.85
C LYS A 15 22.69 -16.53 9.77
N ILE A 16 23.68 -16.26 8.93
CA ILE A 16 23.57 -15.31 7.81
C ILE A 16 22.52 -15.80 6.81
N ASN A 17 22.50 -17.09 6.46
CA ASN A 17 21.50 -17.64 5.55
C ASN A 17 20.07 -17.54 6.11
N VAL A 18 19.89 -17.77 7.41
CA VAL A 18 18.59 -17.58 8.07
C VAL A 18 18.14 -16.12 7.99
N LEU A 19 19.06 -15.17 8.19
CA LEU A 19 18.76 -13.74 8.10
C LEU A 19 18.42 -13.29 6.67
N ILE A 20 19.14 -13.78 5.65
CA ILE A 20 18.83 -13.54 4.23
C ILE A 20 17.46 -14.13 3.87
N HIS A 21 17.15 -15.33 4.37
CA HIS A 21 15.84 -15.95 4.18
C HIS A 21 14.73 -15.07 4.76
N PHE A 22 14.86 -14.58 5.99
CA PHE A 22 13.89 -13.66 6.59
C PHE A 22 13.76 -12.36 5.80
N GLN A 23 14.87 -11.80 5.32
CA GLN A 23 14.84 -10.60 4.47
C GLN A 23 14.07 -10.84 3.17
N ASN A 24 14.27 -11.98 2.52
CA ASN A 24 13.57 -12.34 1.29
C ASN A 24 12.06 -12.53 1.52
N VAL A 25 11.68 -13.22 2.60
CA VAL A 25 10.26 -13.38 3.00
C VAL A 25 9.61 -12.01 3.21
N GLN A 26 10.32 -11.07 3.85
CA GLN A 26 9.82 -9.71 4.07
C GLN A 26 9.61 -8.93 2.76
N TYR A 27 10.56 -9.03 1.83
CA TYR A 27 10.40 -8.40 0.52
C TYR A 27 9.21 -8.99 -0.24
N GLN A 28 9.04 -10.31 -0.22
CA GLN A 28 7.91 -10.96 -0.87
C GLN A 28 6.56 -10.51 -0.30
N GLU A 29 6.46 -10.38 1.03
CA GLU A 29 5.24 -9.89 1.68
C GLU A 29 4.96 -8.42 1.33
N LEU A 30 5.98 -7.56 1.30
CA LEU A 30 5.87 -6.16 0.87
C LEU A 30 5.40 -6.04 -0.59
N PHE A 31 5.97 -6.84 -1.49
CA PHE A 31 5.56 -6.86 -2.90
C PHE A 31 4.13 -7.39 -3.07
N TYR A 32 3.74 -8.44 -2.33
CA TYR A 32 2.38 -8.97 -2.33
C TYR A 32 1.36 -7.90 -1.91
N ARG A 33 1.63 -7.17 -0.82
CA ARG A 33 0.74 -6.11 -0.32
C ARG A 33 0.65 -4.91 -1.27
N ARG A 34 1.77 -4.47 -1.85
CA ARG A 34 1.77 -3.41 -2.88
C ARG A 34 0.96 -3.83 -4.12
N LYS A 35 1.07 -5.11 -4.51
CA LYS A 35 0.29 -5.67 -5.62
C LYS A 35 -1.20 -5.69 -5.30
N PHE A 36 -1.58 -6.06 -4.08
CA PHE A 36 -2.98 -6.03 -3.63
C PHE A 36 -3.54 -4.61 -3.60
N GLU A 37 -2.78 -3.64 -3.08
CA GLU A 37 -3.14 -2.22 -3.11
C GLU A 37 -3.33 -1.70 -4.54
N PHE A 38 -2.44 -2.07 -5.46
CA PHE A 38 -2.56 -1.75 -6.88
C PHE A 38 -3.79 -2.41 -7.51
N HIS A 39 -4.12 -3.65 -7.15
CA HIS A 39 -5.34 -4.30 -7.63
C HIS A 39 -6.58 -3.55 -7.14
N ILE A 40 -6.68 -3.19 -5.86
CA ILE A 40 -7.80 -2.39 -5.34
C ILE A 40 -7.93 -1.09 -6.14
N PHE A 41 -6.82 -0.37 -6.35
CA PHE A 41 -6.81 0.84 -7.17
C PHE A 41 -7.33 0.57 -8.58
N LEU A 42 -6.79 -0.44 -9.27
CA LEU A 42 -7.16 -0.79 -10.63
C LEU A 42 -8.65 -1.13 -10.76
N TRP A 43 -9.21 -1.89 -9.82
CA TRP A 43 -10.63 -2.24 -9.81
C TRP A 43 -11.49 -0.99 -9.64
N THR A 44 -11.11 -0.10 -8.74
CA THR A 44 -11.83 1.17 -8.53
C THR A 44 -11.73 2.09 -9.74
N ALA A 45 -10.57 2.16 -10.40
CA ALA A 45 -10.37 2.93 -11.60
C ALA A 45 -11.21 2.40 -12.76
N ILE A 46 -11.27 1.07 -12.95
CA ILE A 46 -12.12 0.43 -13.95
C ILE A 46 -13.59 0.78 -13.71
N ILE A 47 -14.07 0.68 -12.46
CA ILE A 47 -15.45 1.04 -12.10
C ILE A 47 -15.75 2.49 -12.48
N PHE A 48 -14.88 3.44 -12.11
CA PHE A 48 -15.10 4.85 -12.45
C PHE A 48 -15.00 5.12 -13.96
N ILE A 49 -14.11 4.45 -14.69
CA ILE A 49 -14.02 4.58 -16.15
C ILE A 49 -15.28 4.03 -16.83
N VAL A 50 -15.78 2.87 -16.40
CA VAL A 50 -17.02 2.29 -16.91
C VAL A 50 -18.19 3.22 -16.62
N LEU A 51 -18.34 3.71 -15.38
CA LEU A 51 -19.38 4.67 -15.01
C LEU A 51 -19.31 5.96 -15.84
N SER A 52 -18.10 6.52 -15.99
CA SER A 52 -17.92 7.76 -16.76
C SER A 52 -18.26 7.56 -18.24
N ASN A 53 -17.85 6.43 -18.84
CA ASN A 53 -18.20 6.09 -20.22
C ASN A 53 -19.70 5.82 -20.39
N SER A 54 -20.34 5.11 -19.45
CA SER A 54 -21.80 4.92 -19.47
C SER A 54 -22.51 6.28 -19.47
N ILE A 55 -22.12 7.19 -18.56
CA ILE A 55 -22.71 8.54 -18.50
C ILE A 55 -22.49 9.31 -19.82
N LEU A 56 -21.30 9.25 -20.42
CA LEU A 56 -20.97 9.97 -21.65
C LEU A 56 -21.70 9.40 -22.88
N ILE A 57 -21.70 8.07 -23.07
CA ILE A 57 -22.35 7.39 -24.20
C ILE A 57 -23.87 7.60 -24.15
N GLU A 58 -24.45 7.65 -22.95
CA GLU A 58 -25.89 7.73 -22.73
C GLU A 58 -26.48 9.15 -22.78
N THR A 59 -25.69 10.16 -23.12
CA THR A 59 -26.24 11.42 -23.65
C THR A 59 -27.19 11.17 -24.84
N THR A 60 -27.08 10.01 -25.50
CA THR A 60 -27.85 9.60 -26.68
C THR A 60 -29.07 8.66 -26.45
N LYS A 61 -29.28 8.07 -25.25
CA LYS A 61 -30.43 7.18 -24.95
C LYS A 61 -31.00 7.40 -23.53
N ASN A 62 -32.29 7.11 -23.32
CA ASN A 62 -32.96 7.24 -22.02
C ASN A 62 -32.39 6.24 -21.00
N VAL A 63 -31.88 6.76 -19.89
CA VAL A 63 -31.36 5.97 -18.77
C VAL A 63 -32.26 6.15 -17.57
N LEU A 64 -32.38 5.10 -16.75
CA LEU A 64 -33.22 5.07 -15.55
C LEU A 64 -33.05 6.30 -14.66
N TRP A 65 -31.84 6.82 -14.45
CA TRP A 65 -31.63 8.02 -13.61
C TRP A 65 -31.99 9.35 -14.29
N LYS A 66 -32.04 9.39 -15.63
CA LYS A 66 -32.46 10.56 -16.40
C LYS A 66 -33.96 10.81 -16.21
N ASP A 67 -34.74 9.74 -16.09
CA ASP A 67 -36.18 9.80 -15.81
C ASP A 67 -36.48 10.35 -14.40
N PHE A 68 -35.58 10.11 -13.44
CA PHE A 68 -35.65 10.70 -12.08
C PHE A 68 -35.06 12.13 -12.00
N GLY A 69 -34.59 12.68 -13.13
CA GLY A 69 -34.08 14.05 -13.24
C GLY A 69 -33.01 14.39 -12.18
N PHE A 70 -33.25 15.48 -11.43
CA PHE A 70 -32.32 15.99 -10.42
C PHE A 70 -32.10 15.01 -9.25
N CYS A 71 -33.15 14.32 -8.79
CA CYS A 71 -33.03 13.34 -7.70
C CYS A 71 -32.17 12.13 -8.10
N GLY A 72 -32.27 11.66 -9.35
CA GLY A 72 -31.43 10.59 -9.87
C GLY A 72 -29.95 10.98 -9.90
N LYS A 73 -29.62 12.21 -10.33
CA LYS A 73 -28.25 12.74 -10.32
C LYS A 73 -27.68 12.84 -8.90
N LEU A 74 -28.48 13.27 -7.92
CA LEU A 74 -28.06 13.32 -6.51
C LEU A 74 -27.76 11.94 -5.94
N LEU A 75 -28.64 10.95 -6.18
CA LEU A 75 -28.44 9.57 -5.72
C LEU A 75 -27.16 8.95 -6.31
N MET A 76 -26.95 9.13 -7.62
CA MET A 76 -25.75 8.63 -8.30
C MET A 76 -24.47 9.34 -7.81
N SER A 77 -24.52 10.64 -7.57
CA SER A 77 -23.39 11.38 -6.96
C SER A 77 -23.05 10.84 -5.58
N GLY A 78 -24.06 10.59 -4.75
CA GLY A 78 -23.88 9.99 -3.42
C GLY A 78 -23.25 8.59 -3.49
N LEU A 79 -23.67 7.78 -4.46
CA LEU A 79 -23.13 6.43 -4.66
C LEU A 79 -21.67 6.46 -5.14
N ILE A 80 -21.34 7.31 -6.11
CA ILE A 80 -19.97 7.53 -6.58
C ILE A 80 -19.08 7.98 -5.42
N PHE A 81 -19.54 8.97 -4.64
CA PHE A 81 -18.82 9.49 -3.49
C PHE A 81 -18.60 8.42 -2.40
N PHE A 82 -19.63 7.59 -2.13
CA PHE A 82 -19.53 6.47 -1.20
C PHE A 82 -18.47 5.45 -1.64
N ILE A 83 -18.46 5.07 -2.92
CA ILE A 83 -17.46 4.14 -3.48
C ILE A 83 -16.05 4.74 -3.35
N SER A 84 -15.86 6.02 -3.64
CA SER A 84 -14.57 6.69 -3.47
C SER A 84 -14.09 6.63 -2.02
N ILE A 85 -14.93 7.01 -1.05
CA ILE A 85 -14.59 6.97 0.37
C ILE A 85 -14.29 5.55 0.84
N PHE A 86 -15.13 4.59 0.48
CA PHE A 86 -14.94 3.19 0.87
C PHE A 86 -13.60 2.66 0.35
N SER A 87 -13.29 2.92 -0.91
CA SER A 87 -12.04 2.52 -1.55
C SER A 87 -10.83 3.12 -0.84
N ILE A 88 -10.89 4.40 -0.48
CA ILE A 88 -9.81 5.09 0.23
C ILE A 88 -9.64 4.53 1.64
N LYS A 89 -10.73 4.30 2.37
CA LYS A 89 -10.68 3.67 3.69
C LYS A 89 -10.05 2.28 3.62
N TRP A 90 -10.40 1.50 2.60
CA TRP A 90 -9.85 0.17 2.39
C TRP A 90 -8.35 0.22 2.08
N GLN A 91 -7.91 1.09 1.16
CA GLN A 91 -6.49 1.33 0.86
C GLN A 91 -5.71 1.76 2.12
N ASN A 92 -6.30 2.64 2.96
CA ASN A 92 -5.68 3.09 4.20
C ASN A 92 -5.58 1.97 5.25
N LYS A 93 -6.61 1.13 5.39
CA LYS A 93 -6.61 -0.02 6.30
C LYS A 93 -5.50 -1.02 5.95
N GLU A 94 -5.32 -1.32 4.66
CA GLU A 94 -4.25 -2.23 4.22
C GLU A 94 -2.85 -1.66 4.51
N ARG A 95 -2.68 -0.35 4.33
CA ARG A 95 -1.43 0.34 4.68
C ARG A 95 -1.17 0.34 6.18
N GLU A 96 -2.19 0.47 7.01
CA GLU A 96 -2.06 0.39 8.46
C GLU A 96 -1.56 -1.00 8.89
N TYR A 97 -2.14 -2.07 8.33
CA TYR A 97 -1.66 -3.43 8.58
C TYR A 97 -0.21 -3.60 8.14
N SER A 98 0.15 -3.14 6.94
CA SER A 98 1.52 -3.17 6.45
C SER A 98 2.50 -2.47 7.40
N HIS A 99 2.12 -1.31 7.92
CA HIS A 99 2.93 -0.53 8.85
C HIS A 99 3.11 -1.22 10.21
N ARG A 100 2.05 -1.83 10.75
CA ARG A 100 2.13 -2.64 11.99
C ARG A 100 3.08 -3.81 11.80
N THR A 101 3.02 -4.52 10.67
CA THR A 101 3.93 -5.63 10.36
C THR A 101 5.38 -5.15 10.25
N CYS A 102 5.64 -4.07 9.52
CA CYS A 102 6.98 -3.47 9.42
C CYS A 102 7.54 -3.08 10.80
N LYS A 103 6.70 -2.56 11.69
CA LYS A 103 7.11 -2.20 13.06
C LYS A 103 7.49 -3.43 13.88
N VAL A 104 6.74 -4.52 13.78
CA VAL A 104 7.06 -5.79 14.45
C VAL A 104 8.39 -6.34 13.92
N ILE A 105 8.57 -6.35 12.61
CA ILE A 105 9.81 -6.77 11.96
C ILE A 105 10.99 -5.93 12.45
N ALA A 106 10.88 -4.61 12.44
CA ALA A 106 11.94 -3.72 12.91
C ALA A 106 12.32 -3.99 14.37
N LYS A 107 11.34 -4.30 15.23
CA LYS A 107 11.58 -4.71 16.63
C LYS A 107 12.35 -6.03 16.72
N ILE A 108 11.96 -7.05 15.96
CA ILE A 108 12.66 -8.35 15.93
C ILE A 108 14.09 -8.16 15.42
N SER A 109 14.29 -7.46 14.31
CA SER A 109 15.61 -7.17 13.74
C SER A 109 16.51 -6.39 14.70
N ASN A 110 15.93 -5.46 15.47
CA ASN A 110 16.64 -4.74 16.52
C ASN A 110 17.04 -5.67 17.68
N GLY A 111 16.15 -6.58 18.10
CA GLY A 111 16.47 -7.61 19.10
C GLY A 111 17.56 -8.57 18.65
N LEU A 112 17.64 -8.86 17.35
CA LEU A 112 18.70 -9.66 16.73
C LEU A 112 20.00 -8.88 16.48
N LYS A 113 20.08 -7.61 16.90
CA LYS A 113 21.25 -6.73 16.68
C LYS A 113 21.63 -6.55 15.21
N ALA A 114 20.66 -6.70 14.30
CA ALA A 114 20.90 -6.57 12.86
C ALA A 114 21.26 -5.13 12.42
N PHE A 115 20.99 -4.14 13.27
CA PHE A 115 21.36 -2.73 13.05
C PHE A 115 22.66 -2.32 13.76
N ASP A 116 23.30 -3.24 14.50
CA ASP A 116 24.53 -2.96 15.23
C ASP A 116 25.73 -3.15 14.30
N LYS A 117 26.64 -2.16 14.27
CA LYS A 117 27.87 -2.25 13.49
C LYS A 117 28.76 -3.35 14.07
N ASN A 118 29.49 -4.06 13.20
CA ASN A 118 30.46 -5.10 13.58
C ASN A 118 29.86 -6.35 14.23
N TYR A 119 28.53 -6.46 14.37
CA TYR A 119 27.93 -7.64 15.01
C TYR A 119 27.93 -8.87 14.08
N TYR A 120 27.55 -8.67 12.82
CA TYR A 120 27.56 -9.72 11.78
C TYR A 120 28.60 -9.47 10.69
N ILE A 121 28.87 -8.21 10.34
CA ILE A 121 29.81 -7.83 9.27
C ILE A 121 30.78 -6.79 9.82
N LYS A 122 32.07 -7.00 9.63
CA LYS A 122 33.12 -6.06 10.09
C LYS A 122 33.01 -4.75 9.32
N GLY A 123 32.84 -3.64 10.03
CA GLY A 123 32.71 -2.29 9.51
C GLY A 123 31.28 -1.85 9.17
N ASP A 124 30.34 -2.79 9.08
CA ASP A 124 28.99 -2.53 8.56
C ASP A 124 27.87 -3.10 9.44
N THR A 125 26.64 -2.69 9.15
CA THR A 125 25.40 -3.20 9.72
C THR A 125 24.76 -4.19 8.76
N LEU A 126 24.13 -5.24 9.25
CA LEU A 126 23.44 -6.21 8.39
C LEU A 126 22.26 -5.57 7.64
N PHE A 127 21.55 -4.65 8.30
CA PHE A 127 20.50 -3.85 7.67
C PHE A 127 20.80 -2.35 7.73
N PRO A 128 20.35 -1.57 6.74
CA PRO A 128 20.52 -0.12 6.74
C PRO A 128 19.90 0.52 7.99
N LYS A 129 20.61 1.45 8.63
CA LYS A 129 20.12 2.15 9.84
C LYS A 129 18.75 2.82 9.66
N LYS A 130 18.43 3.30 8.45
CA LYS A 130 17.12 3.90 8.12
C LYS A 130 15.95 2.93 8.34
N TRP A 131 16.18 1.62 8.23
CA TRP A 131 15.14 0.60 8.44
C TRP A 131 14.81 0.39 9.92
N LYS A 132 15.65 0.88 10.83
CA LYS A 132 15.34 0.87 12.27
C LYS A 132 14.06 1.66 12.58
N TYR A 133 13.72 2.63 11.73
CA TYR A 133 12.52 3.46 11.84
C TYR A 133 11.39 3.02 10.90
N TRP A 134 11.55 1.91 10.19
CA TRP A 134 10.45 1.35 9.39
C TRP A 134 9.27 1.00 10.30
N GLY A 135 8.07 1.46 9.93
CA GLY A 135 6.89 1.33 10.80
C GLY A 135 6.74 2.44 11.85
N ASN A 136 7.57 3.49 11.79
CA ASN A 136 7.37 4.74 12.54
C ASN A 136 7.12 5.96 11.63
N ASP A 137 7.34 5.86 10.31
CA ASP A 137 7.01 6.94 9.37
C ASP A 137 5.50 7.20 9.33
N ASP A 138 5.08 8.31 9.92
CA ASP A 138 3.70 8.65 10.27
C ASP A 138 2.66 8.28 9.21
N LEU A 139 1.79 7.33 9.57
CA LEU A 139 0.60 6.94 8.82
C LEU A 139 -0.41 8.09 8.64
N TYR A 140 -0.36 9.11 9.52
CA TYR A 140 -1.42 10.11 9.68
C TYR A 140 -1.10 11.50 9.11
N ILE A 141 0.02 11.69 8.40
CA ILE A 141 0.33 13.01 7.85
C ILE A 141 -0.64 13.33 6.70
N LEU A 142 -1.43 14.39 6.87
CA LEU A 142 -2.38 14.93 5.89
C LEU A 142 -1.75 15.20 4.51
N SER A 143 -0.46 15.57 4.47
CA SER A 143 0.28 15.76 3.21
C SER A 143 0.36 14.49 2.34
N ARG A 144 0.07 13.30 2.88
CA ARG A 144 -0.04 12.07 2.06
C ARG A 144 -1.23 12.07 1.10
N TYR A 145 -2.31 12.79 1.42
CA TYR A 145 -3.44 12.99 0.51
C TYR A 145 -3.13 13.98 -0.60
N PHE A 146 -1.95 14.60 -0.59
CA PHE A 146 -1.47 15.54 -1.61
C PHE A 146 -0.18 15.07 -2.30
N LYS A 147 0.39 13.93 -1.91
CA LYS A 147 1.48 13.26 -2.64
C LYS A 147 0.89 12.38 -3.74
N ALA A 148 1.54 12.30 -4.90
CA ALA A 148 1.13 11.44 -6.01
C ALA A 148 1.00 9.98 -5.54
N ASN A 149 -0.24 9.54 -5.28
CA ASN A 149 -0.52 8.29 -4.60
C ASN A 149 -1.89 7.75 -5.07
N PHE A 150 -2.13 6.45 -4.94
CA PHE A 150 -3.38 5.83 -5.41
C PHE A 150 -4.63 6.49 -4.82
N VAL A 151 -4.58 6.87 -3.54
CA VAL A 151 -5.64 7.62 -2.85
C VAL A 151 -5.99 8.94 -3.54
N THR A 152 -4.99 9.71 -3.99
CA THR A 152 -5.22 11.02 -4.63
C THR A 152 -5.85 10.84 -6.00
N VAL A 153 -5.42 9.82 -6.73
CA VAL A 153 -5.99 9.48 -8.03
C VAL A 153 -7.45 8.99 -7.88
N THR A 154 -7.75 8.17 -6.88
CA THR A 154 -9.13 7.73 -6.58
C THR A 154 -10.06 8.91 -6.25
N TRP A 155 -9.57 9.91 -5.51
CA TRP A 155 -10.30 11.15 -5.24
C TRP A 155 -10.59 11.95 -6.52
N ILE A 156 -9.56 12.17 -7.33
CA ILE A 156 -9.67 12.92 -8.59
C ILE A 156 -10.63 12.22 -9.55
N LEU A 157 -10.53 10.89 -9.70
CA LEU A 157 -11.47 10.14 -10.55
C LEU A 157 -12.91 10.27 -10.06
N GLY A 158 -13.16 10.09 -8.76
CA GLY A 158 -14.50 10.24 -8.19
C GLY A 158 -15.10 11.61 -8.45
N LEU A 159 -14.33 12.68 -8.25
CA LEU A 159 -14.76 14.04 -8.54
C LEU A 159 -15.04 14.27 -10.04
N ILE A 160 -14.16 13.78 -10.91
CA ILE A 160 -14.36 13.89 -12.37
C ILE A 160 -15.64 13.15 -12.79
N THR A 161 -15.89 11.94 -12.30
CA THR A 161 -17.10 11.19 -12.61
C THR A 161 -18.36 11.91 -12.12
N ILE A 162 -18.32 12.54 -10.94
CA ILE A 162 -19.42 13.40 -10.47
C ILE A 162 -19.60 14.59 -11.42
N LEU A 163 -18.54 15.31 -11.79
CA LEU A 163 -18.65 16.44 -12.72
C LEU A 163 -19.25 16.02 -14.07
N ILE A 164 -18.85 14.86 -14.60
CA ILE A 164 -19.40 14.29 -15.84
C ILE A 164 -20.89 13.98 -15.70
N LEU A 165 -21.36 13.53 -14.53
CA LEU A 165 -22.78 13.28 -14.27
C LEU A 165 -23.62 14.58 -14.28
N TRP A 166 -23.02 15.70 -13.92
CA TRP A 166 -23.70 17.00 -13.81
C TRP A 166 -23.64 17.85 -15.10
N LEU A 167 -22.75 17.50 -16.04
CA LEU A 167 -22.83 17.97 -17.43
C LEU A 167 -24.10 17.45 -18.13
#